data_AF-A0A1Q3M7N3-F1
#
_entry.id   AF-A0A1Q3M7N3-F1
#
_cell.length_a   1.000
_cell.length_b   1.000
_cell.length_c   1.000
_cell.angle_alpha   90.00
_cell.angle_beta   90.00
_cell.angle_gamma   90.00
#
_symmetry.space_group_name_H-M   'P 1'
#
loop_
_entity.id
_entity.type
_entity.pdbx_description
1 polymer ?
#
loop_
_entity_poly.entity_id
_entity_poly.type
_entity_poly.pdbx_seq_one_letter_code
_entity_poly.pdbx_strand_id
1 'polypeptide(L)'
;MRPTLYIPSFCAFLILLFSGIASSCSNDQADAGYFSGKFRLDFATVRLQNAVPVLALDSKDTLKASSIPTFGFTKKDGQRVLVNHSPDEGKGIVIHSVSDILTSRIFTAKLDTIPVDPVKVQSAWVGGGYLNLVLYMDYYSKKHKFGLYRSAQSPNALYLSHNKEGDSEGYPVRIYMSFLLNGLQRSANDSTSFSVNIPTSSGLKIYKFTFL
;
A
#
# COMPACT_ATOMS: atom_id res chain seq x y z
N MET A 1 78.12 -11.41 17.06
CA MET A 1 77.17 -10.36 16.62
C MET A 1 76.48 -10.87 15.36
N ARG A 2 75.14 -10.78 15.28
CA ARG A 2 74.26 -11.37 14.23
C ARG A 2 74.72 -11.02 12.80
N PRO A 3 74.39 -11.76 11.70
CA PRO A 3 73.18 -12.61 11.51
C PRO A 3 73.29 -13.87 10.57
N THR A 4 72.15 -14.54 10.37
CA THR A 4 71.68 -15.33 9.18
C THR A 4 72.40 -16.66 8.84
N LEU A 5 71.75 -17.76 8.41
CA LEU A 5 70.87 -17.91 7.23
C LEU A 5 70.23 -19.34 7.14
N TYR A 6 68.99 -19.40 6.63
CA TYR A 6 68.26 -20.42 5.84
C TYR A 6 68.21 -21.95 6.14
N ILE A 7 66.97 -22.37 6.47
CA ILE A 7 66.07 -23.44 5.95
C ILE A 7 66.59 -24.46 4.90
N PRO A 8 66.26 -25.75 5.07
CA PRO A 8 65.43 -26.47 4.08
C PRO A 8 64.25 -27.22 4.78
N SER A 9 63.01 -26.99 4.36
CA SER A 9 62.26 -27.76 3.35
C SER A 9 62.06 -29.23 3.72
N PHE A 10 60.83 -29.62 4.11
CA PHE A 10 60.16 -30.83 3.62
C PHE A 10 58.65 -30.82 3.98
N CYS A 11 57.84 -30.96 2.93
CA CYS A 11 56.47 -31.49 2.82
C CYS A 11 55.55 -31.59 4.04
N ALA A 12 54.39 -30.91 3.94
CA ALA A 12 53.06 -31.54 4.13
C ALA A 12 52.01 -30.58 3.50
N PHE A 13 51.51 -30.87 2.30
CA PHE A 13 50.18 -31.44 2.08
C PHE A 13 49.09 -30.82 2.97
N LEU A 14 48.23 -29.96 2.39
CA LEU A 14 46.76 -29.92 2.55
C LEU A 14 46.19 -28.54 2.14
N ILE A 15 46.10 -28.23 0.84
CA ILE A 15 45.17 -27.20 0.35
C ILE A 15 44.58 -27.66 -0.99
N LEU A 16 43.55 -28.50 -0.91
CA LEU A 16 42.60 -28.75 -1.99
C LEU A 16 41.23 -28.89 -1.31
N LEU A 17 40.40 -27.85 -1.44
CA LEU A 17 38.93 -27.81 -1.33
C LEU A 17 38.46 -26.41 -0.91
N PHE A 18 38.61 -25.39 -1.77
CA PHE A 18 37.92 -24.09 -1.56
C PHE A 18 37.65 -23.31 -2.86
N SER A 19 37.29 -23.98 -3.95
CA SER A 19 36.85 -23.30 -5.18
C SER A 19 35.89 -24.18 -5.96
N GLY A 20 34.62 -24.20 -5.54
CA GLY A 20 33.62 -25.04 -6.19
C GLY A 20 32.20 -24.93 -5.65
N ILE A 21 31.67 -23.73 -5.44
CA ILE A 21 30.23 -23.40 -5.35
C ILE A 21 30.13 -21.87 -5.39
N ALA A 22 29.39 -21.18 -6.27
CA ALA A 22 28.39 -21.57 -7.24
C ALA A 22 28.40 -20.52 -8.38
N SER A 23 28.64 -20.96 -9.62
CA SER A 23 28.21 -20.21 -10.80
C SER A 23 26.79 -20.64 -11.13
N SER A 24 25.82 -20.03 -10.45
CA SER A 24 24.44 -19.95 -10.90
C SER A 24 24.14 -18.51 -11.28
N CYS A 25 24.72 -18.06 -12.39
CA CYS A 25 24.11 -17.00 -13.18
C CYS A 25 23.16 -17.69 -14.17
N SER A 26 21.99 -18.13 -13.67
CA SER A 26 20.84 -18.21 -14.56
C SER A 26 20.50 -16.77 -14.93
N ASN A 27 20.53 -16.50 -16.23
CA ASN A 27 20.03 -15.27 -16.82
C ASN A 27 18.51 -15.19 -16.55
N ASP A 28 18.14 -14.78 -15.36
CA ASP A 28 16.79 -14.35 -15.04
C ASP A 28 16.79 -12.83 -14.95
N GLN A 29 17.17 -12.21 -16.08
CA GLN A 29 16.78 -10.85 -16.40
C GLN A 29 15.29 -10.86 -16.77
N ALA A 30 14.45 -11.34 -15.86
CA ALA A 30 13.00 -11.29 -15.97
C ALA A 30 12.57 -9.86 -15.57
N ASP A 31 12.34 -9.03 -16.58
CA ASP A 31 11.32 -7.97 -16.60
C ASP A 31 11.29 -6.92 -15.47
N ALA A 32 12.44 -6.56 -14.90
CA ALA A 32 12.55 -5.34 -14.07
C ALA A 32 12.51 -4.03 -14.91
N GLY A 33 12.27 -4.12 -16.23
CA GLY A 33 12.45 -3.04 -17.20
C GLY A 33 11.21 -2.38 -17.78
N TYR A 34 9.97 -2.85 -17.51
CA TYR A 34 8.78 -2.30 -18.19
C TYR A 34 8.02 -1.19 -17.42
N PHE A 35 8.24 -1.05 -16.11
CA PHE A 35 7.74 0.10 -15.34
C PHE A 35 8.84 1.16 -15.23
N SER A 36 9.19 1.76 -16.36
CA SER A 36 9.99 2.99 -16.36
C SER A 36 9.33 4.01 -15.41
N GLY A 37 10.11 4.67 -14.55
CA GLY A 37 9.66 5.59 -13.48
C GLY A 37 8.88 6.83 -13.93
N LYS A 38 8.28 6.78 -15.12
CA LYS A 38 7.37 7.77 -15.70
C LYS A 38 5.95 7.60 -15.14
N PHE A 39 5.47 6.37 -14.94
CA PHE A 39 4.11 6.13 -14.44
C PHE A 39 4.04 6.19 -12.92
N ARG A 40 3.01 6.88 -12.42
CA ARG A 40 2.74 7.08 -11.00
C ARG A 40 1.30 6.68 -10.71
N LEU A 41 1.11 6.01 -9.58
CA LEU A 41 -0.20 5.65 -9.03
C LEU A 41 -0.40 6.41 -7.73
N ASP A 42 -1.24 7.43 -7.77
CA ASP A 42 -1.54 8.25 -6.60
C ASP A 42 -3.01 8.15 -6.22
N PHE A 43 -3.26 8.23 -4.91
CA PHE A 43 -4.61 8.39 -4.39
C PHE A 43 -4.98 9.87 -4.47
N ALA A 44 -6.17 10.14 -4.98
CA ALA A 44 -6.70 11.49 -5.11
C ALA A 44 -8.17 11.54 -4.70
N THR A 45 -8.65 12.73 -4.41
CA THR A 45 -10.06 13.02 -4.16
C THR A 45 -10.60 13.90 -5.27
N VAL A 46 -11.72 13.48 -5.85
CA VAL A 46 -12.47 14.28 -6.82
C VAL A 46 -13.02 15.51 -6.12
N ARG A 47 -12.71 16.68 -6.66
CA ARG A 47 -13.30 17.96 -6.28
C ARG A 47 -14.04 18.55 -7.47
N LEU A 48 -15.16 19.21 -7.24
CA LEU A 48 -15.88 19.90 -8.31
C LEU A 48 -15.57 21.40 -8.29
N GLN A 49 -14.98 21.91 -9.37
CA GLN A 49 -14.79 23.34 -9.61
C GLN A 49 -15.71 23.76 -10.75
N ASN A 50 -16.74 24.57 -10.46
CA ASN A 50 -17.77 24.96 -11.45
C ASN A 50 -18.37 23.75 -12.19
N ALA A 51 -18.69 22.68 -11.44
CA ALA A 51 -19.17 21.38 -11.95
C ALA A 51 -18.17 20.57 -12.80
N VAL A 52 -16.93 21.04 -12.97
CA VAL A 52 -15.84 20.30 -13.62
C VAL A 52 -15.04 19.54 -12.56
N PRO A 53 -14.85 18.21 -12.71
CA PRO A 53 -14.03 17.45 -11.78
C PRO A 53 -12.55 17.84 -11.91
N VAL A 54 -11.89 18.03 -10.77
CA VAL A 54 -10.44 18.10 -10.62
C VAL A 54 -9.99 17.05 -9.60
N LEU A 55 -8.73 16.64 -9.68
CA LEU A 55 -8.18 15.59 -8.81
C LEU A 55 -7.22 16.21 -7.79
N ALA A 56 -7.62 16.24 -6.52
CA ALA A 56 -6.79 16.73 -5.42
C ALA A 56 -6.00 15.57 -4.82
N LEU A 57 -4.67 15.66 -4.89
CA LEU A 57 -3.74 14.71 -4.27
C LEU A 57 -3.73 14.86 -2.74
N ASP A 58 -3.18 13.87 -2.05
CA ASP A 58 -3.05 13.90 -0.59
C ASP A 58 -2.14 15.00 -0.05
N SER A 59 -1.20 15.49 -0.88
CA SER A 59 -0.37 16.67 -0.58
C SER A 59 -1.17 17.98 -0.57
N LYS A 60 -2.46 17.94 -0.91
CA LYS A 60 -3.36 19.08 -1.18
C LYS A 60 -3.11 19.77 -2.52
N ASP A 61 -2.13 19.32 -3.30
CA ASP A 61 -1.94 19.80 -4.67
C ASP A 61 -3.06 19.28 -5.57
N THR A 62 -3.52 20.11 -6.51
CA THR A 62 -4.40 19.65 -7.58
C THR A 62 -3.55 19.16 -8.75
N LEU A 63 -3.86 17.99 -9.27
CA LEU A 63 -3.19 17.43 -10.42
C LEU A 63 -3.60 18.24 -11.67
N LYS A 64 -2.64 19.02 -12.19
CA LYS A 64 -2.82 19.90 -13.37
C LYS A 64 -2.58 19.11 -14.64
N ALA A 65 -3.59 18.37 -15.08
CA ALA A 65 -3.58 17.66 -16.36
C ALA A 65 -4.42 18.42 -17.40
N SER A 66 -4.02 18.29 -18.67
CA SER A 66 -4.74 18.89 -19.81
C SER A 66 -6.14 18.29 -20.01
N SER A 67 -6.36 17.05 -19.56
CA SER A 67 -7.67 16.40 -19.56
C SER A 67 -7.73 15.30 -18.49
N ILE A 68 -8.95 14.99 -18.04
CA ILE A 68 -9.26 13.85 -17.17
C ILE A 68 -10.16 12.89 -17.97
N PRO A 69 -9.91 11.56 -17.90
CA PRO A 69 -10.78 10.57 -18.54
C PRO A 69 -12.25 10.75 -18.19
N THR A 70 -13.15 10.49 -19.14
CA THR A 70 -14.60 10.69 -18.94
C THR A 70 -15.30 9.48 -18.32
N PHE A 71 -14.62 8.35 -18.19
CA PHE A 71 -15.13 7.08 -17.66
C PHE A 71 -14.16 6.49 -16.62
N GLY A 72 -14.59 5.44 -15.92
CA GLY A 72 -13.76 4.66 -14.98
C GLY A 72 -13.94 5.05 -13.51
N PHE A 73 -14.56 6.19 -13.20
CA PHE A 73 -14.75 6.64 -11.83
C PHE A 73 -16.03 7.47 -11.65
N THR A 74 -16.45 7.60 -10.41
CA THR A 74 -17.61 8.40 -10.02
C THR A 74 -17.23 9.88 -9.92
N LYS A 75 -17.83 10.74 -10.74
CA LYS A 75 -17.55 12.19 -10.78
C LYS A 75 -18.31 12.97 -9.70
N LYS A 76 -18.30 12.48 -8.47
CA LYS A 76 -18.96 13.11 -7.32
C LYS A 76 -17.91 13.80 -6.45
N ASP A 77 -18.23 14.99 -5.94
CA ASP A 77 -17.37 15.65 -4.97
C ASP A 77 -17.11 14.74 -3.75
N GLY A 78 -15.85 14.60 -3.36
CA GLY A 78 -15.43 13.71 -2.29
C GLY A 78 -15.22 12.24 -2.67
N GLN A 79 -15.48 11.85 -3.93
CA GLN A 79 -15.14 10.50 -4.40
C GLN A 79 -13.62 10.30 -4.33
N ARG A 80 -13.19 9.18 -3.75
CA ARG A 80 -11.79 8.77 -3.74
C ARG A 80 -11.45 7.95 -4.97
N VAL A 81 -10.32 8.24 -5.59
CA VAL A 81 -9.88 7.59 -6.81
C VAL A 81 -8.39 7.26 -6.79
N LEU A 82 -8.02 6.24 -7.56
CA LEU A 82 -6.65 5.90 -7.92
C LEU A 82 -6.38 6.49 -9.30
N VAL A 83 -5.29 7.23 -9.42
CA VAL A 83 -4.94 7.95 -10.65
C VAL A 83 -3.62 7.42 -11.18
N ASN A 84 -3.66 6.80 -12.37
CA ASN A 84 -2.47 6.48 -13.12
C ASN A 84 -2.11 7.66 -14.02
N HIS A 85 -0.93 8.24 -13.83
CA HIS A 85 -0.49 9.39 -14.59
C HIS A 85 1.02 9.38 -14.81
N SER A 86 1.49 10.18 -15.78
CA SER A 86 2.92 10.41 -16.01
C SER A 86 3.19 11.85 -16.42
N PRO A 87 4.42 12.35 -16.22
CA PRO A 87 4.88 13.52 -16.94
C PRO A 87 4.86 13.26 -18.46
N ASP A 88 4.55 14.30 -19.24
CA ASP A 88 4.66 14.34 -20.71
C ASP A 88 5.37 15.63 -21.13
N GLU A 89 6.45 15.49 -21.89
CA GLU A 89 7.30 16.60 -22.31
C GLU A 89 6.49 17.57 -23.19
N GLY A 90 6.34 18.81 -22.71
CA GLY A 90 5.56 19.84 -23.40
C GLY A 90 4.04 19.81 -23.16
N LYS A 91 3.49 18.79 -22.49
CA LYS A 91 2.05 18.72 -22.14
C LYS A 91 1.75 18.70 -20.63
N GLY A 92 2.79 18.68 -19.80
CA GLY A 92 2.64 18.68 -18.34
C GLY A 92 2.34 17.27 -17.82
N ILE A 93 1.19 17.06 -17.18
CA ILE A 93 0.78 15.75 -16.67
C ILE A 93 -0.27 15.14 -17.59
N VAL A 94 -0.10 13.86 -17.95
CA VAL A 94 -1.08 13.06 -18.68
C VAL A 94 -1.66 12.00 -17.74
N ILE A 95 -2.99 11.93 -17.68
CA ILE A 95 -3.71 10.91 -16.93
C ILE A 95 -4.07 9.77 -17.86
N HIS A 96 -3.60 8.57 -17.54
CA HIS A 96 -3.85 7.34 -18.30
C HIS A 96 -5.13 6.65 -17.85
N SER A 97 -5.41 6.66 -16.55
CA SER A 97 -6.65 6.10 -16.02
C SER A 97 -7.00 6.68 -14.66
N VAL A 98 -8.29 6.62 -14.34
CA VAL A 98 -8.85 6.95 -13.03
C VAL A 98 -9.84 5.86 -12.67
N SER A 99 -9.73 5.32 -11.45
CA SER A 99 -10.65 4.30 -10.94
C SER A 99 -11.09 4.60 -9.51
N ASP A 100 -12.33 4.27 -9.17
CA ASP A 100 -12.82 4.42 -7.79
C ASP A 100 -12.02 3.54 -6.80
N ILE A 101 -11.78 4.10 -5.61
CA ILE A 101 -11.18 3.38 -4.48
C ILE A 101 -12.30 3.02 -3.49
N LEU A 102 -12.22 1.83 -2.90
CA LEU A 102 -13.15 1.43 -1.84
C LEU A 102 -13.04 2.42 -0.68
N THR A 103 -14.10 3.21 -0.49
CA THR A 103 -14.11 4.30 0.48
C THR A 103 -15.21 4.08 1.49
N SER A 104 -14.87 4.22 2.77
CA SER A 104 -15.85 4.09 3.85
C SER A 104 -15.50 4.94 5.06
N ARG A 105 -16.37 4.93 6.07
CA ARG A 105 -16.15 5.55 7.37
C ARG A 105 -15.68 4.51 8.39
N ILE A 106 -15.34 4.98 9.58
CA ILE A 106 -15.12 4.13 10.75
C ILE A 106 -16.47 3.79 11.39
N PHE A 107 -16.67 2.53 11.75
CA PHE A 107 -17.89 2.04 12.41
C PHE A 107 -17.62 1.65 13.86
N THR A 108 -18.63 1.77 14.71
CA THR A 108 -18.58 1.24 16.08
C THR A 108 -19.27 -0.13 16.09
N ALA A 109 -18.61 -1.15 16.63
CA ALA A 109 -19.17 -2.51 16.76
C ALA A 109 -18.57 -3.25 17.97
N LYS A 110 -19.16 -4.41 18.29
CA LYS A 110 -18.51 -5.40 19.14
C LYS A 110 -17.43 -6.11 18.30
N LEU A 111 -16.19 -6.13 18.78
CA LEU A 111 -15.04 -6.57 17.96
C LEU A 111 -14.95 -8.10 17.81
N ASP A 112 -15.60 -8.85 18.70
CA ASP A 112 -15.73 -10.31 18.62
C ASP A 112 -16.71 -10.77 17.53
N THR A 113 -17.51 -9.85 16.96
CA THR A 113 -18.50 -10.18 15.93
C THR A 113 -18.06 -9.83 14.50
N ILE A 114 -16.89 -9.20 14.31
CA ILE A 114 -16.43 -8.82 12.97
C ILE A 114 -15.62 -9.96 12.33
N PRO A 115 -15.80 -10.26 11.03
CA PRO A 115 -14.98 -11.22 10.31
C PRO A 115 -13.55 -10.69 10.12
N VAL A 116 -12.57 -11.59 10.20
CA VAL A 116 -11.13 -11.29 10.27
C VAL A 116 -10.31 -12.14 9.29
N ASP A 117 -10.87 -12.45 8.12
CA ASP A 117 -10.13 -13.19 7.09
C ASP A 117 -8.80 -12.48 6.77
N PRO A 118 -7.66 -13.19 6.75
CA PRO A 118 -6.36 -12.56 6.69
C PRO A 118 -6.12 -11.86 5.35
N VAL A 119 -5.32 -10.79 5.39
CA VAL A 119 -4.81 -10.07 4.21
C VAL A 119 -3.29 -9.93 4.29
N LYS A 120 -2.65 -9.62 3.17
CA LYS A 120 -1.24 -9.20 3.13
C LYS A 120 -1.17 -7.69 2.93
N VAL A 121 -0.58 -6.99 3.89
CA VAL A 121 -0.39 -5.53 3.79
C VAL A 121 0.77 -5.21 2.85
N GLN A 122 0.52 -4.41 1.81
CA GLN A 122 1.57 -3.80 0.99
C GLN A 122 1.97 -2.44 1.56
N SER A 123 0.99 -1.57 1.87
CA SER A 123 1.24 -0.27 2.47
C SER A 123 0.05 0.23 3.28
N ALA A 124 0.35 1.08 4.26
CA ALA A 124 -0.62 1.78 5.09
C ALA A 124 -0.08 3.18 5.44
N TRP A 125 -0.86 4.22 5.20
CA TRP A 125 -0.47 5.61 5.50
C TRP A 125 -1.68 6.49 5.78
N VAL A 126 -1.44 7.65 6.38
CA VAL A 126 -2.45 8.70 6.51
C VAL A 126 -2.19 9.79 5.49
N GLY A 127 -3.23 10.21 4.77
CA GLY A 127 -3.13 11.25 3.74
C GLY A 127 -4.52 11.72 3.30
N GLY A 128 -4.65 13.00 2.98
CA GLY A 128 -5.91 13.58 2.48
C GLY A 128 -7.10 13.52 3.45
N GLY A 129 -6.88 13.26 4.74
CA GLY A 129 -7.94 13.03 5.74
C GLY A 129 -8.42 11.58 5.84
N TYR A 130 -7.67 10.63 5.25
CA TYR A 130 -7.99 9.21 5.23
C TYR A 130 -6.86 8.36 5.82
N LEU A 131 -7.21 7.20 6.39
CA LEU A 131 -6.32 6.06 6.43
C LEU A 131 -6.40 5.37 5.07
N ASN A 132 -5.28 5.28 4.37
CA ASN A 132 -5.17 4.60 3.08
C ASN A 132 -4.47 3.26 3.27
N LEU A 133 -4.98 2.22 2.60
CA LEU A 133 -4.42 0.86 2.62
C LEU A 133 -4.25 0.35 1.18
N VAL A 134 -3.12 -0.31 0.93
CA VAL A 134 -2.94 -1.22 -0.21
C VAL A 134 -2.70 -2.61 0.34
N LEU A 135 -3.57 -3.54 -0.02
CA LEU A 135 -3.58 -4.91 0.49
C LEU A 135 -3.57 -5.90 -0.68
N TYR A 136 -3.12 -7.12 -0.41
CA TYR A 136 -3.41 -8.29 -1.22
C TYR A 136 -4.35 -9.22 -0.46
N MET A 137 -5.26 -9.83 -1.20
CA MET A 137 -6.15 -10.90 -0.75
C MET A 137 -6.21 -11.98 -1.83
N ASP A 138 -6.47 -13.22 -1.45
CA ASP A 138 -6.82 -14.24 -2.43
C ASP A 138 -8.25 -14.01 -2.91
N TYR A 139 -8.48 -14.12 -4.21
CA TYR A 139 -9.80 -13.94 -4.81
C TYR A 139 -10.03 -14.99 -5.88
N TYR A 140 -11.21 -15.58 -5.88
CA TYR A 140 -11.65 -16.50 -6.92
C TYR A 140 -12.86 -15.94 -7.66
N SER A 141 -14.00 -15.78 -6.98
CA SER A 141 -15.24 -15.38 -7.67
C SER A 141 -16.28 -14.65 -6.82
N LYS A 142 -16.23 -14.76 -5.49
CA LYS A 142 -17.22 -14.11 -4.63
C LYS A 142 -16.74 -12.74 -4.20
N LYS A 143 -17.66 -11.78 -4.15
CA LYS A 143 -17.33 -10.42 -3.69
C LYS A 143 -17.03 -10.41 -2.19
N HIS A 144 -15.80 -10.01 -1.84
CA HIS A 144 -15.40 -9.83 -0.46
C HIS A 144 -15.99 -8.55 0.14
N LYS A 145 -16.18 -8.54 1.46
CA LYS A 145 -16.63 -7.37 2.22
C LYS A 145 -15.52 -6.87 3.13
N PHE A 146 -15.48 -5.56 3.32
CA PHE A 146 -14.50 -4.89 4.14
C PHE A 146 -15.13 -3.82 5.02
N GLY A 147 -14.50 -3.56 6.17
CA GLY A 147 -14.85 -2.42 7.01
C GLY A 147 -13.73 -2.08 8.00
N LEU A 148 -13.81 -0.91 8.60
CA LEU A 148 -12.90 -0.47 9.66
C LEU A 148 -13.71 -0.15 10.91
N TYR A 149 -13.42 -0.88 11.98
CA TYR A 149 -14.24 -0.89 13.19
C TYR A 149 -13.47 -0.43 14.41
N ARG A 150 -14.18 0.09 15.39
CA ARG A 150 -13.69 0.37 16.75
C ARG A 150 -14.69 -0.10 17.78
N SER A 151 -14.23 -0.37 19.00
CA SER A 151 -15.12 -0.55 20.15
C SER A 151 -15.41 0.80 20.81
N ALA A 152 -16.53 0.89 21.53
CA ALA A 152 -16.83 2.08 22.34
C ALA A 152 -15.81 2.27 23.49
N GLN A 153 -15.22 1.17 23.98
CA GLN A 153 -14.23 1.14 25.05
C GLN A 153 -12.83 1.54 24.58
N SER A 154 -12.54 1.42 23.28
CA SER A 154 -11.23 1.73 22.70
C SER A 154 -11.39 2.47 21.37
N PRO A 155 -11.87 3.72 21.40
CA PRO A 155 -12.29 4.44 20.20
C PRO A 155 -11.14 4.81 19.23
N ASN A 156 -9.89 4.70 19.69
CA ASN A 156 -8.68 4.99 18.92
C ASN A 156 -7.93 3.71 18.50
N ALA A 157 -8.45 2.52 18.82
CA ALA A 157 -7.94 1.26 18.31
C ALA A 157 -8.87 0.78 17.20
N LEU A 158 -8.39 0.82 15.96
CA LEU A 158 -9.16 0.44 14.77
C LEU A 158 -8.82 -0.98 14.35
N TYR A 159 -9.80 -1.70 13.83
CA TYR A 159 -9.69 -3.10 13.41
C TYR A 159 -10.20 -3.23 11.99
N LEU A 160 -9.33 -3.67 11.09
CA LEU A 160 -9.74 -4.01 9.73
C LEU A 160 -10.53 -5.32 9.77
N SER A 161 -11.75 -5.27 9.26
CA SER A 161 -12.56 -6.46 9.00
C SER A 161 -12.49 -6.80 7.52
N HIS A 162 -12.37 -8.09 7.26
CA HIS A 162 -12.41 -8.68 5.93
C HIS A 162 -13.23 -9.97 6.01
N ASN A 163 -14.22 -10.09 5.13
CA ASN A 163 -15.01 -11.30 4.95
C ASN A 163 -14.88 -11.75 3.50
N LYS A 164 -14.34 -12.95 3.28
CA LYS A 164 -14.29 -13.58 1.96
C LYS A 164 -15.66 -14.13 1.52
N GLU A 165 -16.66 -14.12 2.39
CA GLU A 165 -18.01 -14.64 2.11
C GLU A 165 -17.98 -16.11 1.60
N GLY A 166 -17.05 -16.88 2.17
CA GLY A 166 -16.78 -18.26 1.77
C GLY A 166 -16.24 -18.40 0.34
N ASP A 167 -15.50 -17.41 -0.18
CA ASP A 167 -14.76 -17.58 -1.44
C ASP A 167 -13.67 -18.64 -1.28
N SER A 168 -13.49 -19.42 -2.34
CA SER A 168 -12.41 -20.40 -2.43
C SER A 168 -11.07 -19.69 -2.59
N GLU A 169 -9.99 -20.39 -2.26
CA GLU A 169 -8.65 -19.89 -2.57
C GLU A 169 -8.49 -19.71 -4.08
N GLY A 170 -7.88 -18.59 -4.46
CA GLY A 170 -7.73 -18.19 -5.84
C GLY A 170 -6.38 -17.53 -6.06
N TYR A 171 -6.36 -16.48 -6.87
CA TYR A 171 -5.13 -15.74 -7.15
C TYR A 171 -5.05 -14.47 -6.30
N PRO A 172 -3.83 -14.00 -5.97
CA PRO A 172 -3.67 -12.77 -5.21
C PRO A 172 -4.13 -11.56 -6.02
N VAL A 173 -5.11 -10.83 -5.49
CA VAL A 173 -5.61 -9.57 -6.03
C VAL A 173 -5.20 -8.42 -5.13
N ARG A 174 -4.74 -7.33 -5.74
CA ARG A 174 -4.44 -6.08 -5.04
C ARG A 174 -5.71 -5.24 -4.88
N ILE A 175 -5.97 -4.76 -3.67
CA ILE A 175 -7.09 -3.87 -3.35
C ILE A 175 -6.58 -2.56 -2.74
N TYR A 176 -7.26 -1.47 -3.11
CA TYR A 176 -6.99 -0.11 -2.65
C TYR A 176 -8.18 0.36 -1.81
N MET A 177 -7.92 0.92 -0.64
CA MET A 177 -8.97 1.33 0.29
C MET A 177 -8.61 2.64 0.99
N SER A 178 -9.63 3.46 1.26
CA SER A 178 -9.52 4.69 2.04
C SER A 178 -10.63 4.78 3.08
N PHE A 179 -10.27 5.04 4.34
CA PHE A 179 -11.22 5.23 5.43
C PHE A 179 -11.16 6.65 5.96
N LEU A 180 -12.30 7.34 5.98
CA LEU A 180 -12.42 8.70 6.51
C LEU A 180 -12.05 8.73 8.01
N LEU A 181 -11.13 9.62 8.38
CA LEU A 181 -10.64 9.77 9.76
C LEU A 181 -11.36 10.85 10.58
N ASN A 182 -12.25 11.63 9.96
CA ASN A 182 -12.99 12.71 10.62
C ASN A 182 -13.76 12.25 11.87
N GLY A 183 -14.17 10.97 11.95
CA GLY A 183 -14.83 10.40 13.13
C GLY A 183 -13.91 10.13 14.34
N LEU A 184 -12.61 10.42 14.24
CA LEU A 184 -11.63 10.32 15.33
C LEU A 184 -11.23 11.66 15.93
N GLN A 185 -11.26 12.74 15.15
CA GLN A 185 -10.88 14.08 15.62
C GLN A 185 -11.87 14.54 16.70
N ARG A 186 -11.35 14.95 17.86
CA ARG A 186 -12.16 15.61 18.90
C ARG A 186 -12.35 17.10 18.62
N SER A 187 -11.38 17.72 17.95
CA SER A 187 -11.34 19.13 17.59
C SER A 187 -10.49 19.28 16.33
N ALA A 188 -10.74 20.31 15.52
CA ALA A 188 -10.07 20.56 14.24
C ALA A 188 -8.56 20.86 14.37
N ASN A 189 -8.07 21.14 15.57
CA ASN A 189 -6.67 21.52 15.83
C ASN A 189 -5.93 20.47 16.71
N ASP A 190 -6.59 19.38 17.08
CA ASP A 190 -6.03 18.40 18.00
C ASP A 190 -5.39 17.24 17.24
N SER A 191 -4.07 17.10 17.41
CA SER A 191 -3.33 15.92 16.99
C SER A 191 -3.96 14.66 17.59
N THR A 192 -4.50 13.81 16.73
CA THR A 192 -5.19 12.57 17.10
C THR A 192 -4.30 11.37 16.78
N SER A 193 -3.98 10.57 17.81
CA SER A 193 -3.23 9.32 17.64
C SER A 193 -4.16 8.11 17.70
N PHE A 194 -3.93 7.16 16.80
CA PHE A 194 -4.72 5.92 16.71
C PHE A 194 -3.86 4.75 16.25
N SER A 195 -4.34 3.53 16.47
CA SER A 195 -3.75 2.31 15.93
C SER A 195 -4.68 1.62 14.95
N VAL A 196 -4.10 0.87 14.01
CA VAL A 196 -4.81 0.03 13.06
C VAL A 196 -4.30 -1.39 13.21
N ASN A 197 -5.21 -2.29 13.54
CA ASN A 197 -5.00 -3.71 13.76
C ASN A 197 -5.48 -4.45 12.51
N ILE A 198 -4.58 -5.13 11.82
CA ILE A 198 -4.84 -5.81 10.54
C ILE A 198 -4.54 -7.31 10.70
N PRO A 199 -5.55 -8.19 10.62
CA PRO A 199 -5.35 -9.63 10.58
C PRO A 199 -4.54 -10.04 9.34
N THR A 200 -3.48 -10.82 9.55
CA THR A 200 -2.65 -11.40 8.48
C THR A 200 -2.45 -12.89 8.74
N SER A 201 -1.99 -13.65 7.75
CA SER A 201 -1.67 -15.08 7.92
C SER A 201 -0.59 -15.33 8.98
N SER A 202 0.29 -14.34 9.22
CA SER A 202 1.33 -14.38 10.27
C SER A 202 0.84 -13.86 11.64
N GLY A 203 -0.44 -13.55 11.80
CA GLY A 203 -1.02 -12.95 13.00
C GLY A 203 -1.39 -11.48 12.83
N LEU A 204 -1.60 -10.77 13.93
CA LEU A 204 -2.07 -9.39 13.92
C LEU A 204 -0.93 -8.41 13.68
N LYS A 205 -1.03 -7.59 12.62
CA LYS A 205 -0.13 -6.44 12.41
C LYS A 205 -0.75 -5.18 12.98
N ILE A 206 0.04 -4.40 13.71
CA ILE A 206 -0.41 -3.16 14.36
C ILE A 206 0.41 -2.00 13.81
N TYR A 207 -0.27 -1.02 13.22
CA TYR A 207 0.31 0.25 12.78
C TYR A 207 -0.16 1.36 13.72
N LYS A 208 0.71 2.33 14.02
CA LYS A 208 0.38 3.50 14.82
C LYS A 208 0.52 4.73 13.96
N PHE A 209 -0.46 5.62 14.02
CA PHE A 209 -0.49 6.85 13.25
C PHE A 209 -0.88 8.03 14.14
N THR A 210 -0.46 9.21 13.70
CA THR A 210 -0.85 10.49 14.26
C THR A 210 -1.24 11.40 13.10
N PHE A 211 -2.33 12.15 13.25
CA PHE A 211 -2.78 13.12 12.26
C PHE A 211 -3.39 14.35 12.94
N LEU A 212 -3.36 15.48 12.24
CA LEU A 212 -3.95 16.74 12.65
C LEU A 212 -5.37 16.82 12.11
#